data_AF-A0A8T1NBF7-F1
#
_entry.id   AF-A0A8T1NBF7-F1
#
_cell.length_a   1.000
_cell.length_b   1.000
_cell.length_c   1.000
_cell.angle_alpha   90.00
_cell.angle_beta   90.00
_cell.angle_gamma   90.00
#
_symmetry.space_group_name_H-M   'P 1'
#
loop_
_entity.id
_entity.type
_entity.pdbx_description
1 polymer ?
#
loop_
_entity_poly.entity_id
_entity_poly.type
_entity_poly.pdbx_seq_one_letter_code
_entity_poly.pdbx_strand_id
1 'polypeptide(L)'
;MVEDARKWTLKQYKETTNERTIKSLIHRWSVIQKATNKFCAKLAQVEGLNQSGMTEQDKFEKAKIMYQSLEKCSFQFEHCWHLLKDQPKWIWRATKDVTPRRKTMSPSLTPTSTPCSAATEDSVFDLETENVIENEVAELDRPMGRKAEKGKRKAQGKHAEENFQLRKMKYTLLEESRAQEKEFYRLKAEKMEYDKEKEEKKLRQEDERLRLEAEKVELAKKESDQRIMMMDVSVMPEMQRLYFQQLQREIMMRRSNARDLD
;
A
#
# COMPACT_ATOMS: atom_id res chain seq x y z
N MET A 1 11.43 3.60 31.52
CA MET A 1 12.35 2.99 30.53
C MET A 1 11.72 2.69 29.16
N VAL A 2 10.40 2.59 28.99
CA VAL A 2 9.79 2.29 27.66
C VAL A 2 9.66 3.53 26.75
N GLU A 3 9.53 4.73 27.30
CA GLU A 3 9.26 5.95 26.52
C GLU A 3 10.46 6.48 25.72
N ASP A 4 11.69 6.34 26.22
CA ASP A 4 12.88 6.91 25.55
C ASP A 4 13.20 6.21 24.22
N ALA A 5 12.85 4.93 24.06
CA ALA A 5 12.97 4.22 22.79
C ALA A 5 12.13 4.87 21.66
N ARG A 6 11.06 5.60 22.00
CA ARG A 6 10.23 6.34 21.04
C ARG A 6 10.80 7.70 20.66
N LYS A 7 11.70 8.29 21.47
CA LYS A 7 12.34 9.58 21.16
C LYS A 7 13.48 9.45 20.15
N TRP A 8 14.15 8.30 20.12
CA TRP A 8 15.29 8.05 19.22
C TRP A 8 14.91 7.87 17.74
N THR A 9 13.69 7.42 17.44
CA THR A 9 13.28 7.06 16.08
C THR A 9 12.78 8.22 15.20
N LEU A 10 12.42 9.37 15.77
CA LEU A 10 12.02 10.57 14.99
C LEU A 10 13.21 11.46 14.57
N LYS A 11 14.33 11.46 15.32
CA LYS A 11 15.34 12.54 15.27
C LYS A 11 16.36 12.44 14.10
N GLN A 12 15.96 11.95 12.92
CA GLN A 12 16.81 11.95 11.71
C GLN A 12 16.08 12.26 10.39
N TYR A 13 14.83 12.74 10.42
CA TYR A 13 14.18 13.29 9.23
C TYR A 13 14.79 14.66 8.86
N LYS A 14 15.93 14.63 8.15
CA LYS A 14 16.45 15.81 7.45
C LYS A 14 15.49 16.17 6.31
N GLU A 15 14.75 17.25 6.48
CA GLU A 15 13.91 17.85 5.45
C GLU A 15 14.78 18.35 4.29
N THR A 16 15.05 17.46 3.34
CA THR A 16 15.74 17.81 2.09
C THR A 16 14.72 18.44 1.15
N THR A 17 14.63 19.78 1.19
CA THR A 17 13.73 20.67 0.43
C THR A 17 13.92 20.67 -1.10
N ASN A 18 14.43 19.56 -1.65
CA ASN A 18 14.43 19.29 -3.09
C ASN A 18 13.12 18.58 -3.45
N GLU A 19 12.24 19.27 -4.18
CA GLU A 19 10.98 18.73 -4.70
C GLU A 19 11.24 17.63 -5.74
N ARG A 20 11.32 16.38 -5.27
CA ARG A 20 11.45 15.21 -6.16
C ARG A 20 10.12 14.97 -6.87
N THR A 21 10.10 15.11 -8.18
CA THR A 21 8.94 14.80 -9.02
C THR A 21 8.34 13.44 -8.67
N ILE A 22 7.01 13.34 -8.65
CA ILE A 22 6.26 12.10 -8.32
C ILE A 22 6.80 10.87 -9.08
N LYS A 23 7.14 11.03 -10.37
CA LYS A 23 7.77 9.97 -11.20
C LYS A 23 9.08 9.42 -10.58
N SER A 24 9.94 10.28 -10.06
CA SER A 24 11.20 9.91 -9.39
C SER A 24 10.94 9.19 -8.06
N LEU A 25 9.95 9.65 -7.29
CA LEU A 25 9.55 9.00 -6.03
C LEU A 25 8.99 7.59 -6.28
N ILE A 26 8.10 7.43 -7.27
CA ILE A 26 7.56 6.13 -7.67
C ILE A 26 8.66 5.18 -8.17
N HIS A 27 9.59 5.67 -8.99
CA HIS A 27 10.71 4.85 -9.47
C HIS A 27 11.61 4.38 -8.31
N ARG A 28 12.04 5.29 -7.44
CA ARG A 28 12.87 4.96 -6.26
C ARG A 28 12.16 3.99 -5.32
N TRP A 29 10.86 4.18 -5.07
CA TRP A 29 10.05 3.25 -4.30
C TRP A 29 9.98 1.87 -4.96
N SER A 30 9.81 1.79 -6.28
CA SER A 30 9.80 0.51 -7.01
C SER A 30 11.13 -0.25 -6.87
N VAL A 31 12.27 0.45 -6.91
CA VAL A 31 13.59 -0.15 -6.69
C VAL A 31 13.72 -0.71 -5.26
N ILE A 32 13.39 0.10 -4.24
CA ILE A 32 13.41 -0.32 -2.83
C ILE A 32 12.49 -1.53 -2.63
N GLN A 33 11.23 -1.45 -3.09
CA GLN A 33 10.26 -2.53 -2.96
C GLN A 33 10.73 -3.83 -3.62
N LYS A 34 11.31 -3.79 -4.82
CA LYS A 34 11.85 -4.98 -5.49
C LYS A 34 13.01 -5.60 -4.71
N ALA A 35 13.95 -4.78 -4.23
CA ALA A 35 15.09 -5.26 -3.46
C ALA A 35 14.66 -5.84 -2.09
N THR A 36 13.80 -5.14 -1.35
CA THR A 36 13.27 -5.58 -0.05
C THR A 36 12.43 -6.85 -0.18
N ASN A 37 11.61 -6.99 -1.23
CA ASN A 37 10.86 -8.24 -1.48
C ASN A 37 11.80 -9.43 -1.73
N LYS A 38 12.85 -9.25 -2.56
CA LYS A 38 13.88 -10.27 -2.78
C LYS A 38 14.60 -10.65 -1.48
N PHE A 39 14.90 -9.65 -0.63
CA PHE A 39 15.49 -9.88 0.68
C PHE A 39 14.56 -10.65 1.63
N CYS A 40 13.28 -10.28 1.72
CA CYS A 40 12.27 -11.02 2.50
C CYS A 40 12.17 -12.49 2.06
N ALA A 41 12.25 -12.78 0.76
CA ALA A 41 12.26 -14.15 0.26
C ALA A 41 13.53 -14.94 0.66
N LYS A 42 14.65 -14.26 0.96
CA LYS A 42 15.85 -14.86 1.55
C LYS A 42 15.75 -15.03 3.07
N LEU A 43 15.17 -14.07 3.77
CA LEU A 43 14.89 -14.20 5.20
C LEU A 43 13.97 -15.39 5.50
N ALA A 44 12.87 -15.53 4.76
CA ALA A 44 11.96 -16.67 4.86
C ALA A 44 12.64 -18.02 4.54
N GLN A 45 13.65 -18.02 3.66
CA GLN A 45 14.49 -19.21 3.39
C GLN A 45 15.43 -19.53 4.57
N VAL A 46 15.89 -18.55 5.36
CA VAL A 46 16.62 -18.83 6.61
C VAL A 46 15.68 -19.33 7.70
N GLU A 47 14.52 -18.71 7.87
CA GLU A 47 13.54 -19.05 8.90
C GLU A 47 13.01 -20.48 8.73
N GLY A 48 12.68 -20.88 7.49
CA GLY A 48 12.23 -22.23 7.18
C GLY A 48 13.27 -23.35 7.41
N LEU A 49 14.55 -23.02 7.62
CA LEU A 49 15.59 -24.01 7.96
C LEU A 49 15.60 -24.40 9.44
N ASN A 50 14.79 -23.76 10.29
CA ASN A 50 14.54 -24.15 11.69
C ASN A 50 15.80 -24.49 12.52
N GLN A 51 16.88 -23.74 12.34
CA GLN A 51 18.13 -23.95 13.08
C GLN A 51 17.99 -23.43 14.52
N SER A 52 17.88 -24.34 15.47
CA SER A 52 17.80 -24.06 16.90
C SER A 52 18.96 -23.15 17.36
N GLY A 53 18.63 -22.09 18.09
CA GLY A 53 19.60 -21.15 18.67
C GLY A 53 19.89 -19.89 17.85
N MET A 54 19.45 -19.77 16.58
CA MET A 54 19.63 -18.53 15.82
C MET A 54 18.73 -17.38 16.31
N THR A 55 19.35 -16.24 16.65
CA THR A 55 18.67 -14.98 16.95
C THR A 55 18.05 -14.34 15.70
N GLU A 56 17.27 -13.26 15.85
CA GLU A 56 16.79 -12.49 14.70
C GLU A 56 17.96 -11.89 13.88
N GLN A 57 19.02 -11.43 14.56
CA GLN A 57 20.19 -10.85 13.90
C GLN A 57 20.98 -11.88 13.09
N ASP A 58 21.14 -13.10 13.61
CA ASP A 58 21.83 -14.19 12.87
C ASP A 58 21.07 -14.56 11.60
N LYS A 59 19.73 -14.59 11.68
CA LYS A 59 18.86 -14.85 10.52
C LYS A 59 18.98 -13.74 9.48
N PHE A 60 18.99 -12.48 9.94
CA PHE A 60 19.12 -11.30 9.11
C PHE A 60 20.47 -11.24 8.36
N GLU A 61 21.59 -11.47 9.05
CA GLU A 61 22.91 -11.44 8.40
C GLU A 61 23.13 -12.66 7.47
N LYS A 62 22.65 -13.84 7.86
CA LYS A 62 22.61 -15.01 6.96
C LYS A 62 21.74 -14.76 5.71
N ALA A 63 20.64 -14.02 5.84
CA ALA A 63 19.85 -13.58 4.69
C ALA A 63 20.60 -12.56 3.81
N LYS A 64 21.43 -11.67 4.38
CA LYS A 64 22.31 -10.75 3.62
C LYS A 64 23.35 -11.52 2.81
N ILE A 65 23.99 -12.53 3.39
CA ILE A 65 24.93 -13.43 2.68
C ILE A 65 24.23 -14.16 1.53
N MET A 66 23.03 -14.72 1.75
CA MET A 66 22.24 -15.37 0.69
C MET A 66 21.64 -14.41 -0.35
N TYR A 67 21.49 -13.12 -0.02
CA TYR A 67 21.11 -12.10 -0.98
C TYR A 67 22.29 -11.77 -1.90
N GLN A 68 23.45 -11.50 -1.30
CA GLN A 68 24.66 -11.11 -2.03
C GLN A 68 25.17 -12.19 -3.00
N SER A 69 25.05 -13.47 -2.64
CA SER A 69 25.47 -14.58 -3.52
C SER A 69 24.57 -14.79 -4.74
N LEU A 70 23.27 -14.43 -4.68
CA LEU A 70 22.36 -14.54 -5.83
C LEU A 70 22.27 -13.23 -6.64
N GLU A 71 22.15 -12.08 -5.97
CA GLU A 71 21.94 -10.77 -6.61
C GLU A 71 23.25 -10.10 -7.04
N LYS A 72 24.41 -10.65 -6.63
CA LYS A 72 25.77 -10.13 -6.88
C LYS A 72 26.04 -8.74 -6.31
N CYS A 73 25.18 -8.25 -5.42
CA CYS A 73 25.31 -6.96 -4.73
C CYS A 73 24.88 -7.08 -3.26
N SER A 74 25.42 -6.24 -2.39
CA SER A 74 25.00 -6.17 -0.98
C SER A 74 23.60 -5.55 -0.85
N PHE A 75 22.85 -5.94 0.18
CA PHE A 75 21.51 -5.39 0.41
C PHE A 75 21.59 -3.98 1.02
N GLN A 76 21.53 -2.95 0.17
CA GLN A 76 21.71 -1.54 0.57
C GLN A 76 20.50 -0.90 1.28
N PHE A 77 19.35 -1.59 1.38
CA PHE A 77 18.10 -1.03 1.90
C PHE A 77 17.73 -1.54 3.30
N GLU A 78 18.73 -1.88 4.11
CA GLU A 78 18.60 -2.38 5.48
C GLU A 78 17.69 -1.51 6.37
N HIS A 79 17.90 -0.19 6.39
CA HIS A 79 17.04 0.74 7.13
C HIS A 79 15.59 0.75 6.61
N CYS A 80 15.39 0.65 5.29
CA CYS A 80 14.05 0.57 4.70
C CYS A 80 13.34 -0.74 5.03
N TRP A 81 14.06 -1.87 5.11
CA TRP A 81 13.49 -3.14 5.56
C TRP A 81 13.02 -3.04 7.01
N HIS A 82 13.83 -2.48 7.92
CA HIS A 82 13.45 -2.27 9.31
C HIS A 82 12.18 -1.42 9.48
N LEU A 83 11.98 -0.37 8.65
CA LEU A 83 10.76 0.43 8.66
C LEU A 83 9.52 -0.29 8.08
N LEU A 84 9.73 -1.34 7.29
CA LEU A 84 8.68 -2.04 6.54
C LEU A 84 8.28 -3.40 7.14
N LYS A 85 9.15 -4.07 7.90
CA LYS A 85 8.91 -5.45 8.38
C LYS A 85 7.64 -5.56 9.24
N ASP A 86 7.40 -4.57 10.10
CA ASP A 86 6.28 -4.53 11.05
C ASP A 86 4.99 -3.97 10.43
N GLN A 87 5.01 -3.57 9.15
CA GLN A 87 3.84 -2.99 8.48
C GLN A 87 2.86 -4.09 8.05
N PRO A 88 1.54 -3.98 8.33
CA PRO A 88 0.59 -5.06 8.07
C PRO A 88 0.49 -5.46 6.58
N LYS A 89 0.71 -4.49 5.68
CA LYS A 89 0.75 -4.73 4.21
C LYS A 89 1.96 -5.57 3.76
N TRP A 90 3.01 -5.69 4.59
CA TRP A 90 4.21 -6.47 4.33
C TRP A 90 4.10 -7.87 4.94
N ILE A 91 3.65 -7.97 6.20
CA ILE A 91 3.39 -9.22 6.91
C ILE A 91 2.45 -10.15 6.09
N TRP A 92 1.39 -9.58 5.51
CA TRP A 92 0.44 -10.32 4.64
C TRP A 92 1.01 -10.87 3.34
N ARG A 93 2.19 -10.39 2.89
CA ARG A 93 2.85 -10.94 1.69
C ARG A 93 3.74 -12.14 2.04
N ALA A 94 4.48 -12.06 3.15
CA ALA A 94 5.34 -13.14 3.61
C ALA A 94 4.57 -14.48 3.77
N THR A 95 3.35 -14.44 4.28
CA THR A 95 2.52 -15.64 4.49
C THR A 95 1.98 -16.28 3.21
N LYS A 96 1.89 -15.56 2.08
CA LYS A 96 1.39 -16.11 0.81
C LYS A 96 2.44 -16.87 0.02
N ASP A 97 3.66 -16.36 -0.05
CA ASP A 97 4.74 -16.96 -0.84
C ASP A 97 5.33 -18.24 -0.20
N VAL A 98 4.96 -18.55 1.05
CA VAL A 98 5.22 -19.83 1.72
C VAL A 98 4.38 -20.98 1.13
N THR A 99 3.33 -20.71 0.34
CA THR A 99 2.58 -21.78 -0.35
C THR A 99 3.37 -22.35 -1.53
N PRO A 100 3.82 -23.63 -1.50
CA PRO A 100 4.68 -24.17 -2.55
C PRO A 100 3.86 -24.38 -3.82
N ARG A 101 4.11 -23.54 -4.83
CA ARG A 101 3.48 -23.60 -6.14
C ARG A 101 4.00 -24.82 -6.91
N ARG A 102 3.47 -26.01 -6.60
CA ARG A 102 3.79 -27.27 -7.27
C ARG A 102 3.62 -27.08 -8.79
N LYS A 103 4.72 -27.14 -9.53
CA LYS A 103 4.69 -27.21 -10.99
C LYS A 103 4.15 -28.59 -11.36
N THR A 104 2.90 -28.65 -11.81
CA THR A 104 2.35 -29.87 -12.42
C THR A 104 3.17 -30.21 -13.64
N MET A 105 3.88 -31.34 -13.62
CA MET A 105 4.50 -31.90 -14.83
C MET A 105 3.40 -32.62 -15.61
N SER A 106 2.84 -31.96 -16.62
CA SER A 106 2.00 -32.59 -17.64
C SER A 106 2.89 -33.30 -18.66
N PRO A 107 2.69 -34.60 -18.96
CA PRO A 107 3.46 -35.27 -20.01
C PRO A 107 3.07 -34.70 -21.39
N SER A 108 4.05 -34.19 -22.14
CA SER A 108 3.84 -33.83 -23.54
C SER A 108 4.00 -35.09 -24.39
N LEU A 109 2.95 -35.47 -25.12
CA LEU A 109 3.11 -36.30 -26.30
C LEU A 109 3.93 -35.51 -27.34
N THR A 110 4.69 -36.20 -28.18
CA THR A 110 5.48 -35.59 -29.27
C THR A 110 5.30 -36.40 -30.54
N PRO A 111 4.95 -35.77 -31.68
CA PRO A 111 4.90 -36.44 -32.98
C PRO A 111 6.26 -36.38 -33.70
N THR A 112 6.48 -37.35 -34.58
CA THR A 112 7.75 -37.62 -35.30
C THR A 112 8.19 -36.51 -36.26
N SER A 113 9.51 -36.25 -36.33
CA SER A 113 10.20 -35.69 -37.51
C SER A 113 11.71 -36.01 -37.46
N THR A 114 12.24 -36.58 -38.56
CA THR A 114 13.67 -36.88 -38.87
C THR A 114 13.95 -36.40 -40.32
N PRO A 115 15.11 -36.62 -40.99
CA PRO A 115 16.41 -37.22 -40.60
C PRO A 115 17.43 -36.10 -40.24
N CYS A 116 18.77 -36.22 -40.23
CA CYS A 116 19.79 -37.26 -40.49
C CYS A 116 21.03 -36.90 -39.59
N SER A 117 22.17 -37.59 -39.47
CA SER A 117 22.88 -38.70 -40.15
C SER A 117 23.87 -39.33 -39.13
N ALA A 118 24.72 -40.35 -39.37
CA ALA A 118 25.05 -41.24 -40.49
C ALA A 118 25.70 -42.53 -39.93
N ALA A 119 25.81 -43.59 -40.75
CA ALA A 119 26.65 -44.80 -40.58
C ALA A 119 26.25 -45.78 -39.44
N THR A 120 26.26 -47.13 -39.61
CA THR A 120 26.53 -47.99 -40.79
C THR A 120 26.06 -49.44 -40.50
N GLU A 121 25.48 -50.13 -41.51
CA GLU A 121 25.31 -51.63 -41.67
C GLU A 121 24.46 -52.38 -40.60
N ASP A 122 23.72 -53.47 -40.86
CA ASP A 122 23.43 -54.27 -42.08
C ASP A 122 22.04 -55.02 -41.95
N SER A 123 21.48 -55.52 -43.07
CA SER A 123 20.69 -56.78 -43.31
C SER A 123 19.86 -57.46 -42.18
N VAL A 124 18.62 -58.01 -42.32
CA VAL A 124 17.72 -58.42 -43.45
C VAL A 124 16.21 -58.39 -43.01
N PHE A 125 15.28 -58.51 -43.99
CA PHE A 125 13.93 -59.14 -43.99
C PHE A 125 13.69 -60.32 -43.00
N ASP A 126 12.49 -60.82 -42.64
CA ASP A 126 11.12 -60.63 -43.19
C ASP A 126 9.97 -60.95 -42.15
N LEU A 127 8.75 -61.10 -42.66
CA LEU A 127 7.40 -61.22 -42.10
C LEU A 127 6.92 -62.67 -41.78
N GLU A 128 5.84 -62.77 -40.95
CA GLU A 128 4.77 -63.79 -40.91
C GLU A 128 4.88 -65.19 -40.19
N THR A 129 3.72 -65.52 -39.55
CA THR A 129 2.98 -66.82 -39.62
C THR A 129 3.19 -67.99 -38.63
N GLU A 130 2.13 -68.22 -37.83
CA GLU A 130 1.51 -69.48 -37.30
C GLU A 130 2.17 -70.46 -36.29
N ASN A 131 1.44 -70.62 -35.16
CA ASN A 131 0.84 -71.86 -34.60
C ASN A 131 1.45 -72.74 -33.46
N VAL A 132 0.51 -73.20 -32.61
CA VAL A 132 0.46 -74.42 -31.75
C VAL A 132 1.27 -74.47 -30.42
N ILE A 133 0.56 -74.16 -29.31
CA ILE A 133 0.19 -75.06 -28.17
C ILE A 133 1.31 -76.04 -27.68
N GLU A 134 1.74 -76.12 -26.40
CA GLU A 134 1.18 -75.86 -25.04
C GLU A 134 2.34 -75.55 -24.04
N ASN A 135 2.30 -75.39 -22.69
CA ASN A 135 1.32 -75.41 -21.57
C ASN A 135 1.90 -74.58 -20.37
N GLU A 136 1.27 -74.66 -19.17
CA GLU A 136 1.77 -74.38 -17.80
C GLU A 136 2.65 -73.12 -17.58
N VAL A 137 2.18 -72.02 -16.98
CA VAL A 137 1.52 -71.91 -15.66
C VAL A 137 0.76 -70.57 -15.57
N ALA A 138 -0.45 -70.56 -15.00
CA ALA A 138 -1.19 -69.33 -14.76
C ALA A 138 -0.80 -68.66 -13.43
N GLU A 139 0.07 -67.63 -13.48
CA GLU A 139 0.34 -66.78 -12.31
C GLU A 139 -0.85 -65.84 -12.02
N LEU A 140 -1.82 -66.35 -11.27
CA LEU A 140 -2.96 -65.58 -10.79
C LEU A 140 -2.52 -64.56 -9.72
N ASP A 141 -2.35 -63.31 -10.13
CA ASP A 141 -2.04 -62.19 -9.21
C ASP A 141 -3.08 -62.11 -8.08
N ARG A 142 -2.60 -61.98 -6.85
CA ARG A 142 -3.39 -62.20 -5.64
C ARG A 142 -4.06 -60.90 -5.17
N PRO A 143 -5.37 -60.91 -4.87
CA PRO A 143 -6.12 -59.69 -4.59
C PRO A 143 -5.55 -58.90 -3.40
N MET A 144 -5.24 -57.63 -3.64
CA MET A 144 -4.55 -56.75 -2.69
C MET A 144 -5.29 -56.65 -1.34
N GLY A 145 -4.63 -57.06 -0.26
CA GLY A 145 -5.28 -57.37 1.02
C GLY A 145 -5.98 -56.20 1.72
N ARG A 146 -7.20 -56.46 2.23
CA ARG A 146 -8.12 -55.53 2.96
C ARG A 146 -7.47 -54.62 4.01
N LYS A 147 -6.31 -55.00 4.58
CA LYS A 147 -5.60 -54.21 5.61
C LYS A 147 -5.04 -52.89 5.05
N ALA A 148 -4.53 -52.88 3.82
CA ALA A 148 -3.96 -51.69 3.18
C ALA A 148 -5.04 -50.67 2.78
N GLU A 149 -6.16 -51.15 2.22
CA GLU A 149 -7.27 -50.31 1.80
C GLU A 149 -7.95 -49.59 2.99
N LYS A 150 -8.16 -50.31 4.10
CA LYS A 150 -8.71 -49.74 5.34
C LYS A 150 -7.80 -48.64 5.95
N GLY A 151 -6.49 -48.72 5.70
CA GLY A 151 -5.55 -47.64 6.01
C GLY A 151 -5.76 -46.40 5.13
N LYS A 152 -5.78 -46.58 3.80
CA LYS A 152 -6.02 -45.48 2.84
C LYS A 152 -7.33 -44.74 3.09
N ARG A 153 -8.44 -45.48 3.31
CA ARG A 153 -9.76 -44.88 3.63
C ARG A 153 -9.74 -44.06 4.94
N LYS A 154 -9.05 -44.52 6.00
CA LYS A 154 -8.90 -43.74 7.24
C LYS A 154 -8.05 -42.48 7.07
N ALA A 155 -6.98 -42.53 6.27
CA ALA A 155 -6.14 -41.37 5.99
C ALA A 155 -6.89 -40.30 5.18
N GLN A 156 -7.65 -40.70 4.15
CA GLN A 156 -8.50 -39.77 3.37
C GLN A 156 -9.58 -39.12 4.24
N GLY A 157 -10.19 -39.85 5.18
CA GLY A 157 -11.18 -39.29 6.12
C GLY A 157 -10.60 -38.16 6.98
N LYS A 158 -9.41 -38.34 7.56
CA LYS A 158 -8.72 -37.27 8.30
C LYS A 158 -8.39 -36.07 7.41
N HIS A 159 -7.81 -36.31 6.23
CA HIS A 159 -7.44 -35.24 5.30
C HIS A 159 -8.66 -34.44 4.78
N ALA A 160 -9.83 -35.08 4.68
CA ALA A 160 -11.10 -34.41 4.36
C ALA A 160 -11.59 -33.52 5.50
N GLU A 161 -11.55 -34.01 6.75
CA GLU A 161 -11.89 -33.24 7.95
C GLU A 161 -10.96 -32.03 8.12
N GLU A 162 -9.64 -32.23 7.99
CA GLU A 162 -8.62 -31.17 8.03
C GLU A 162 -8.86 -30.11 6.93
N ASN A 163 -9.28 -30.53 5.73
CA ASN A 163 -9.68 -29.60 4.66
C ASN A 163 -10.98 -28.85 4.97
N PHE A 164 -11.94 -29.47 5.66
CA PHE A 164 -13.18 -28.81 6.09
C PHE A 164 -12.89 -27.73 7.15
N GLN A 165 -12.10 -28.06 8.18
CA GLN A 165 -11.69 -27.09 9.20
C GLN A 165 -10.83 -25.95 8.61
N LEU A 166 -9.93 -26.25 7.68
CA LEU A 166 -9.15 -25.23 6.96
C LEU A 166 -10.03 -24.30 6.10
N ARG A 167 -11.07 -24.83 5.44
CA ARG A 167 -12.06 -24.03 4.72
C ARG A 167 -12.87 -23.14 5.66
N LYS A 168 -13.28 -23.66 6.82
CA LYS A 168 -13.99 -22.91 7.87
C LYS A 168 -13.15 -21.74 8.41
N MET A 169 -11.91 -22.01 8.80
CA MET A 169 -10.94 -20.96 9.24
C MET A 169 -10.66 -19.92 8.15
N LYS A 170 -10.55 -20.34 6.88
CA LYS A 170 -10.40 -19.40 5.76
C LYS A 170 -11.63 -18.52 5.56
N TYR A 171 -12.84 -19.06 5.81
CA TYR A 171 -14.07 -18.28 5.72
C TYR A 171 -14.16 -17.25 6.85
N THR A 172 -13.93 -17.64 8.11
CA THR A 172 -13.98 -16.70 9.24
C THR A 172 -12.96 -15.58 9.10
N LEU A 173 -11.71 -15.90 8.75
CA LEU A 173 -10.66 -14.90 8.51
C LEU A 173 -11.01 -13.93 7.36
N LEU A 174 -11.75 -14.38 6.34
CA LEU A 174 -12.20 -13.53 5.24
C LEU A 174 -13.34 -12.60 5.67
N GLU A 175 -14.29 -13.08 6.47
CA GLU A 175 -15.37 -12.26 7.02
C GLU A 175 -14.83 -11.25 8.05
N GLU A 176 -13.87 -11.64 8.88
CA GLU A 176 -13.12 -10.76 9.79
C GLU A 176 -12.34 -9.68 9.03
N SER A 177 -11.60 -10.04 7.98
CA SER A 177 -10.87 -9.07 7.14
C SER A 177 -11.83 -8.10 6.45
N ARG A 178 -13.03 -8.56 6.07
CA ARG A 178 -14.09 -7.73 5.46
C ARG A 178 -14.78 -6.82 6.49
N ALA A 179 -14.90 -7.26 7.74
CA ALA A 179 -15.36 -6.43 8.85
C ALA A 179 -14.33 -5.32 9.15
N GLN A 180 -13.06 -5.67 9.30
CA GLN A 180 -11.97 -4.70 9.50
C GLN A 180 -11.89 -3.65 8.38
N GLU A 181 -12.10 -4.05 7.13
CA GLU A 181 -12.14 -3.11 6.00
C GLU A 181 -13.34 -2.14 6.09
N LYS A 182 -14.54 -2.62 6.48
CA LYS A 182 -15.70 -1.74 6.74
C LYS A 182 -15.45 -0.77 7.88
N GLU A 183 -14.90 -1.23 9.00
CA GLU A 183 -14.56 -0.38 10.15
C GLU A 183 -13.54 0.70 9.76
N PHE A 184 -12.53 0.34 8.97
CA PHE A 184 -11.55 1.30 8.43
C PHE A 184 -12.20 2.35 7.53
N TYR A 185 -13.12 1.97 6.64
CA TYR A 185 -13.85 2.95 5.82
C TYR A 185 -14.80 3.83 6.65
N ARG A 186 -15.48 3.30 7.69
CA ARG A 186 -16.32 4.11 8.58
C ARG A 186 -15.50 5.16 9.31
N LEU A 187 -14.42 4.75 9.99
CA LEU A 187 -13.53 5.66 10.73
C LEU A 187 -12.87 6.70 9.80
N LYS A 188 -12.58 6.33 8.55
CA LYS A 188 -12.07 7.26 7.54
C LYS A 188 -13.11 8.29 7.09
N ALA A 189 -14.39 7.90 6.97
CA ALA A 189 -15.48 8.80 6.64
C ALA A 189 -15.77 9.77 7.81
N GLU A 190 -15.88 9.24 9.02
CA GLU A 190 -16.03 10.00 10.28
C GLU A 190 -14.92 11.05 10.45
N LYS A 191 -13.66 10.67 10.20
CA LYS A 191 -12.55 11.64 10.23
C LYS A 191 -12.67 12.72 9.15
N MET A 192 -13.10 12.35 7.92
CA MET A 192 -13.29 13.31 6.83
C MET A 192 -14.41 14.32 7.14
N GLU A 193 -15.48 13.86 7.78
CA GLU A 193 -16.59 14.70 8.22
C GLU A 193 -16.17 15.64 9.35
N TYR A 194 -15.42 15.15 10.35
CA TYR A 194 -14.80 16.00 11.38
C TYR A 194 -13.84 17.05 10.81
N ASP A 195 -12.96 16.66 9.87
CA ASP A 195 -12.05 17.58 9.20
C ASP A 195 -12.85 18.66 8.43
N LYS A 196 -13.93 18.28 7.73
CA LYS A 196 -14.82 19.21 7.01
C LYS A 196 -15.55 20.18 7.96
N GLU A 197 -16.16 19.68 9.03
CA GLU A 197 -16.89 20.51 9.99
C GLU A 197 -15.96 21.51 10.70
N LYS A 198 -14.70 21.12 10.92
CA LYS A 198 -13.64 22.00 11.45
C LYS A 198 -13.26 23.13 10.50
N GLU A 199 -13.10 22.85 9.20
CA GLU A 199 -12.82 23.92 8.22
C GLU A 199 -14.04 24.83 8.00
N GLU A 200 -15.27 24.31 8.03
CA GLU A 200 -16.48 25.14 8.03
C GLU A 200 -16.60 26.04 9.26
N LYS A 201 -16.23 25.55 10.46
CA LYS A 201 -16.19 26.36 11.68
C LYS A 201 -15.18 27.50 11.57
N LYS A 202 -13.98 27.25 11.02
CA LYS A 202 -13.01 28.32 10.72
C LYS A 202 -13.56 29.33 9.72
N LEU A 203 -14.16 28.87 8.62
CA LEU A 203 -14.69 29.74 7.58
C LEU A 203 -15.78 30.67 8.12
N ARG A 204 -16.69 30.16 8.98
CA ARG A 204 -17.68 30.98 9.67
C ARG A 204 -17.04 32.03 10.59
N GLN A 205 -15.97 31.68 11.33
CA GLN A 205 -15.23 32.63 12.16
C GLN A 205 -14.47 33.69 11.35
N GLU A 206 -13.97 33.34 10.16
CA GLU A 206 -13.29 34.27 9.26
C GLU A 206 -14.26 35.23 8.56
N ASP A 207 -15.43 34.75 8.14
CA ASP A 207 -16.53 35.55 7.59
C ASP A 207 -17.10 36.52 8.63
N GLU A 208 -17.35 36.05 9.87
CA GLU A 208 -17.78 36.89 10.99
C GLU A 208 -16.73 37.98 11.31
N ARG A 209 -15.44 37.62 11.35
CA ARG A 209 -14.34 38.59 11.53
C ARG A 209 -14.27 39.60 10.39
N LEU A 210 -14.45 39.16 9.15
CA LEU A 210 -14.42 40.04 7.97
C LEU A 210 -15.60 41.01 7.97
N ARG A 211 -16.80 40.54 8.34
CA ARG A 211 -18.00 41.36 8.50
C ARG A 211 -17.81 42.43 9.58
N LEU A 212 -17.29 42.05 10.75
CA LEU A 212 -17.03 42.99 11.85
C LEU A 212 -15.97 44.03 11.48
N GLU A 213 -14.92 43.65 10.76
CA GLU A 213 -13.91 44.61 10.29
C GLU A 213 -14.47 45.53 9.19
N ALA A 214 -15.33 45.04 8.30
CA ALA A 214 -16.00 45.86 7.29
C ALA A 214 -16.97 46.89 7.93
N GLU A 215 -17.75 46.48 8.94
CA GLU A 215 -18.61 47.37 9.71
C GLU A 215 -17.80 48.45 10.45
N LYS A 216 -16.68 48.06 11.07
CA LYS A 216 -15.71 48.94 11.73
C LYS A 216 -15.04 49.93 10.75
N VAL A 217 -14.73 49.51 9.53
CA VAL A 217 -14.22 50.40 8.46
C VAL A 217 -15.28 51.41 8.02
N GLU A 218 -16.53 50.99 7.81
CA GLU A 218 -17.63 51.92 7.49
C GLU A 218 -17.93 52.87 8.66
N LEU A 219 -17.82 52.43 9.92
CA LEU A 219 -17.96 53.30 11.09
C LEU A 219 -16.83 54.35 11.14
N ALA A 220 -15.57 53.93 11.04
CA ALA A 220 -14.42 54.84 11.05
C ALA A 220 -14.45 55.84 9.88
N LYS A 221 -14.97 55.42 8.71
CA LYS A 221 -15.25 56.28 7.55
C LYS A 221 -16.37 57.29 7.85
N LYS A 222 -17.47 56.87 8.47
CA LYS A 222 -18.58 57.75 8.91
C LYS A 222 -18.12 58.79 9.94
N GLU A 223 -17.27 58.40 10.89
CA GLU A 223 -16.60 59.29 11.85
C GLU A 223 -15.64 60.27 11.15
N SER A 224 -14.85 59.80 10.18
CA SER A 224 -13.91 60.66 9.46
C SER A 224 -14.62 61.70 8.60
N ASP A 225 -15.66 61.30 7.87
CA ASP A 225 -16.58 62.21 7.20
C ASP A 225 -17.20 63.23 8.20
N GLN A 226 -17.66 62.78 9.38
CA GLN A 226 -18.22 63.66 10.41
C GLN A 226 -17.19 64.70 10.90
N ARG A 227 -15.94 64.29 11.16
CA ARG A 227 -14.86 65.22 11.53
C ARG A 227 -14.58 66.25 10.43
N ILE A 228 -14.66 65.87 9.16
CA ILE A 228 -14.51 66.80 8.03
C ILE A 228 -15.71 67.75 7.92
N MET A 229 -16.94 67.26 8.12
CA MET A 229 -18.17 68.06 8.09
C MET A 229 -18.30 69.03 9.27
N MET A 230 -17.72 68.72 10.43
CA MET A 230 -17.70 69.58 11.62
C MET A 230 -16.47 70.50 11.71
N MET A 231 -15.54 70.42 10.77
CA MET A 231 -14.34 71.27 10.74
C MET A 231 -14.71 72.71 10.34
N ASP A 232 -14.33 73.69 11.18
CA ASP A 232 -14.48 75.10 10.81
C ASP A 232 -13.48 75.49 9.72
N VAL A 233 -14.02 75.74 8.52
CA VAL A 233 -13.26 76.15 7.34
C VAL A 233 -13.08 77.67 7.23
N SER A 234 -13.71 78.47 8.08
CA SER A 234 -13.66 79.94 8.02
C SER A 234 -12.30 80.50 8.45
N VAL A 235 -11.68 79.88 9.46
CA VAL A 235 -10.38 80.26 10.05
C VAL A 235 -9.16 79.68 9.32
N MET A 236 -9.35 78.95 8.21
CA MET A 236 -8.25 78.33 7.46
C MET A 236 -7.79 79.18 6.25
N PRO A 237 -6.49 79.11 5.86
CA PRO A 237 -5.99 79.81 4.67
C PRO A 237 -6.64 79.27 3.39
N GLU A 238 -6.65 80.09 2.33
CA GLU A 238 -7.44 79.87 1.11
C GLU A 238 -7.32 78.47 0.50
N MET A 239 -6.09 77.96 0.33
CA MET A 239 -5.85 76.65 -0.28
C MET A 239 -6.43 75.50 0.54
N GLN A 240 -6.23 75.53 1.87
CA GLN A 240 -6.81 74.55 2.79
C GLN A 240 -8.33 74.68 2.86
N ARG A 241 -8.86 75.91 2.89
CA ARG A 241 -10.30 76.18 2.92
C ARG A 241 -11.01 75.62 1.70
N LEU A 242 -10.51 75.89 0.49
CA LEU A 242 -11.07 75.37 -0.76
C LEU A 242 -11.02 73.83 -0.80
N TYR A 243 -9.93 73.22 -0.33
CA TYR A 243 -9.78 71.77 -0.24
C TYR A 243 -10.81 71.12 0.71
N PHE A 244 -10.96 71.63 1.94
CA PHE A 244 -11.94 71.07 2.87
C PHE A 244 -13.39 71.34 2.46
N GLN A 245 -13.70 72.50 1.87
CA GLN A 245 -15.02 72.76 1.28
C GLN A 245 -15.34 71.82 0.11
N GLN A 246 -14.34 71.41 -0.68
CA GLN A 246 -14.51 70.42 -1.74
C GLN A 246 -14.84 69.03 -1.15
N LEU A 247 -14.08 68.60 -0.13
CA LEU A 247 -14.36 67.34 0.58
C LEU A 247 -15.75 67.33 1.22
N GLN A 248 -16.15 68.40 1.90
CA GLN A 248 -17.50 68.53 2.50
C GLN A 248 -18.61 68.38 1.44
N ARG A 249 -18.46 69.01 0.26
CA ARG A 249 -19.39 68.86 -0.86
C ARG A 249 -19.41 67.44 -1.43
N GLU A 250 -18.25 66.78 -1.55
CA GLU A 250 -18.18 65.39 -1.99
C GLU A 250 -18.85 64.43 -1.00
N ILE A 251 -18.61 64.60 0.31
CA ILE A 251 -19.24 63.82 1.38
C ILE A 251 -20.76 63.96 1.34
N MET A 252 -21.27 65.18 1.14
CA MET A 252 -22.70 65.45 0.99
C MET A 252 -23.31 64.74 -0.23
N MET A 253 -22.67 64.83 -1.40
CA MET A 253 -23.09 64.12 -2.62
C MET A 253 -23.11 62.60 -2.40
N ARG A 254 -22.02 62.04 -1.86
CA ARG A 254 -21.87 60.61 -1.57
C ARG A 254 -22.97 60.09 -0.62
N ARG A 255 -23.37 60.91 0.35
CA ARG A 255 -24.44 60.65 1.32
C ARG A 255 -25.85 61.01 0.83
N SER A 256 -26.01 61.66 -0.32
CA SER A 256 -27.29 61.71 -1.03
C SER A 256 -27.45 60.43 -1.81
N ASN A 257 -26.56 60.17 -2.78
CA ASN A 257 -26.65 59.04 -3.70
C ASN A 257 -26.78 57.68 -2.98
N ALA A 258 -26.16 57.52 -1.81
CA ALA A 258 -26.26 56.29 -0.99
C ALA A 258 -27.61 56.11 -0.24
N ARG A 259 -28.50 57.11 -0.26
CA ARG A 259 -29.91 57.05 0.19
C ARG A 259 -30.91 57.04 -0.97
N ASP A 260 -30.44 57.29 -2.19
CA ASP A 260 -31.22 57.24 -3.43
C ASP A 260 -31.14 55.85 -4.10
N LEU A 261 -30.57 54.85 -3.41
CA LEU A 261 -30.23 53.49 -3.88
C LEU A 261 -30.69 52.37 -2.92
N ASP A 262 -31.44 52.72 -1.87
CA ASP A 262 -31.85 51.86 -0.73
C ASP A 262 -33.39 51.92 -0.56
#